data_AF-A0A964DAE9-F1
#
_entry.id   AF-A0A964DAE9-F1
#
_cell.length_a   1.000
_cell.length_b   1.000
_cell.length_c   1.000
_cell.angle_alpha   90.00
_cell.angle_beta   90.00
_cell.angle_gamma   90.00
#
_symmetry.space_group_name_H-M   'P 1'
#
loop_
_entity.id
_entity.type
_entity.pdbx_description
1 polymer ?
#
loop_
_entity_poly.entity_id
_entity_poly.type
_entity_poly.pdbx_seq_one_letter_code
_entity_poly.pdbx_strand_id
1 'polypeptide(L)'
;MNDMEVFVRKSAAYRIWVDETGVGRIRILKRINFKTFVAIFEEVHGEIKKRISVNPEKVHIVFYISKSLYDEMSINAKEFLEFCQSCMGIKFELVLIEM
;
A
#
# COMPACT_ATOMS: atom_id res chain seq x y z
N MET A 1 -21.98 -16.61 -5.64
CA MET A 1 -20.74 -15.90 -6.01
C MET A 1 -20.62 -14.73 -5.04
N ASN A 2 -19.56 -14.66 -4.25
CA ASN A 2 -19.31 -13.49 -3.41
C ASN A 2 -18.71 -12.42 -4.33
N ASP A 3 -19.51 -11.43 -4.70
CA ASP A 3 -19.01 -10.21 -5.35
C ASP A 3 -18.18 -9.43 -4.32
N MET A 4 -16.92 -9.80 -4.14
CA MET A 4 -15.99 -8.95 -3.40
C MET A 4 -15.64 -7.77 -4.30
N GLU A 5 -16.44 -6.71 -4.20
CA GLU A 5 -16.19 -5.45 -4.89
C GLU A 5 -14.73 -5.01 -4.73
N VAL A 6 -14.11 -4.66 -5.86
CA VAL A 6 -12.78 -4.06 -5.91
C VAL A 6 -12.82 -2.77 -5.09
N PHE A 7 -12.04 -2.73 -4.01
CA PHE A 7 -11.91 -1.49 -3.24
C PHE A 7 -11.04 -0.53 -4.05
N VAL A 8 -11.51 0.70 -4.29
CA VAL A 8 -10.74 1.74 -5.00
C VAL A 8 -10.96 3.08 -4.33
N ARG A 9 -9.86 3.77 -3.97
CA ARG A 9 -9.89 5.17 -3.55
C ARG A 9 -8.87 5.97 -4.35
N LYS A 10 -9.29 7.15 -4.79
CA LYS A 10 -8.49 8.06 -5.61
C LYS A 10 -8.43 9.43 -4.95
N SER A 11 -7.25 10.02 -4.93
CA SER A 11 -7.03 11.42 -4.60
C SER A 11 -6.13 12.06 -5.65
N ALA A 12 -5.93 13.38 -5.55
CA ALA A 12 -4.98 14.09 -6.39
C ALA A 12 -3.50 13.69 -6.12
N ALA A 13 -3.22 13.04 -4.98
CA ALA A 13 -1.88 12.72 -4.52
C ALA A 13 -1.59 11.21 -4.50
N TYR A 14 -2.61 10.35 -4.47
CA TYR A 14 -2.43 8.91 -4.43
C TYR A 14 -3.62 8.16 -5.03
N ARG A 15 -3.41 6.89 -5.36
CA ARG A 15 -4.46 5.93 -5.70
C ARG A 15 -4.22 4.67 -4.90
N ILE A 16 -5.27 4.10 -4.33
CA ILE A 16 -5.22 2.81 -3.67
C ILE A 16 -6.31 1.90 -4.19
N TRP A 17 -6.00 0.61 -4.29
CA TRP A 17 -6.99 -0.39 -4.60
C TRP A 17 -6.62 -1.75 -4.01
N VAL A 18 -7.63 -2.58 -3.72
CA VAL A 18 -7.47 -3.97 -3.30
C VAL A 18 -8.29 -4.83 -4.26
N ASP A 19 -7.64 -5.80 -4.88
CA ASP A 19 -8.30 -6.71 -5.80
C ASP A 19 -9.00 -7.88 -5.08
N GLU A 20 -9.72 -8.68 -5.86
CA GLU A 20 -10.45 -9.86 -5.38
C GLU A 20 -9.54 -10.93 -4.79
N THR A 21 -8.23 -10.91 -5.10
CA THR A 21 -7.24 -11.85 -4.58
C THR A 21 -6.62 -11.38 -3.26
N GLY A 22 -7.00 -10.20 -2.78
CA GLY A 22 -6.48 -9.61 -1.55
C GLY A 22 -5.13 -8.92 -1.71
N VAL A 23 -4.72 -8.58 -2.95
CA VAL A 23 -3.50 -7.79 -3.18
C VAL A 23 -3.85 -6.31 -3.14
N GLY A 24 -3.28 -5.60 -2.17
CA GLY A 24 -3.36 -4.16 -2.08
C GLY A 24 -2.33 -3.48 -2.96
N ARG A 25 -2.70 -2.38 -3.58
CA ARG A 25 -1.82 -1.57 -4.40
C ARG A 25 -1.94 -0.12 -4.00
N ILE A 26 -0.80 0.51 -3.76
CA ILE A 26 -0.70 1.92 -3.39
C ILE A 26 0.14 2.60 -4.44
N ARG A 27 -0.37 3.67 -5.05
CA ARG A 27 0.38 4.51 -6.00
C ARG A 27 0.45 5.93 -5.51
N ILE A 28 1.66 6.44 -5.28
CA ILE A 28 1.91 7.83 -4.93
C ILE A 28 2.16 8.65 -6.20
N LEU A 29 1.46 9.77 -6.31
CA LEU A 29 1.49 10.68 -7.47
C LEU A 29 2.10 12.04 -7.12
N LYS A 30 2.06 12.43 -5.84
CA LYS A 30 2.60 13.69 -5.31
C LYS A 30 3.13 13.47 -3.90
N ARG A 31 3.95 14.42 -3.42
CA ARG A 31 4.40 14.42 -2.02
C ARG A 31 3.20 14.35 -1.07
N ILE A 32 3.30 13.46 -0.09
CA ILE A 32 2.35 13.31 1.01
C ILE A 32 3.10 13.36 2.32
N ASN A 33 2.45 13.82 3.39
CA ASN A 33 3.06 13.79 4.72
C ASN A 33 2.99 12.36 5.32
N PHE A 34 3.81 12.11 6.34
CA PHE A 34 3.90 10.81 6.99
C PHE A 34 2.56 10.34 7.59
N LYS A 35 1.76 11.26 8.15
CA LYS A 35 0.43 10.92 8.69
C LYS A 35 -0.50 10.35 7.60
N THR A 36 -0.53 10.99 6.43
CA THR A 36 -1.30 10.51 5.28
C THR A 36 -0.76 9.17 4.79
N PHE A 37 0.56 9.00 4.78
CA PHE A 37 1.19 7.74 4.40
C PHE A 37 0.77 6.58 5.29
N VAL A 38 0.86 6.72 6.62
CA VAL A 38 0.44 5.69 7.57
C VAL A 38 -1.06 5.39 7.44
N ALA A 39 -1.91 6.42 7.31
CA ALA A 39 -3.35 6.24 7.14
C ALA A 39 -3.70 5.44 5.86
N ILE A 40 -2.97 5.66 4.77
CA ILE A 40 -3.11 4.89 3.53
C ILE A 40 -2.77 3.41 3.79
N PHE A 41 -1.69 3.13 4.51
CA PHE A 41 -1.28 1.76 4.84
C PHE A 41 -2.31 1.05 5.72
N GLU A 42 -2.80 1.71 6.76
CA GLU A 42 -3.82 1.17 7.65
C GLU A 42 -5.10 0.83 6.89
N GLU A 43 -5.54 1.72 6.00
CA GLU A 43 -6.73 1.52 5.17
C GLU A 43 -6.57 0.32 4.24
N VAL A 44 -5.47 0.26 3.48
CA VAL A 44 -5.21 -0.86 2.55
C VAL A 44 -5.09 -2.18 3.31
N HIS A 45 -4.33 -2.20 4.41
CA HIS A 45 -4.17 -3.39 5.23
C HIS A 45 -5.51 -3.88 5.83
N GLY A 46 -6.34 -2.96 6.32
CA GLY A 46 -7.69 -3.28 6.81
C GLY A 46 -8.59 -3.87 5.71
N GLU A 47 -8.54 -3.30 4.51
CA GLU A 47 -9.32 -3.78 3.36
C GLU A 47 -8.85 -5.13 2.83
N ILE A 48 -7.55 -5.41 2.85
CA ILE A 48 -6.99 -6.73 2.55
C ILE A 48 -7.51 -7.76 3.56
N LYS A 49 -7.39 -7.47 4.87
CA LYS A 49 -7.80 -8.38 5.95
C LYS A 49 -9.26 -8.82 5.87
N LYS A 50 -10.16 -7.93 5.44
CA LYS A 50 -11.58 -8.26 5.21
C LYS A 50 -11.78 -9.31 4.12
N ARG A 51 -10.85 -9.41 3.16
CA ARG A 51 -10.95 -10.25 1.94
C ARG A 51 -10.18 -11.56 2.07
N ILE A 52 -9.07 -11.59 2.81
CA ILE A 52 -8.23 -12.79 2.97
C ILE A 52 -8.66 -13.71 4.12
N SER A 53 -9.96 -13.80 4.42
CA SER A 53 -10.54 -14.50 5.59
C SER A 53 -10.13 -15.98 5.76
N VAL A 54 -9.52 -16.59 4.74
CA VAL A 54 -9.06 -17.99 4.72
C VAL A 54 -7.53 -18.13 4.82
N ASN A 55 -6.74 -17.07 4.59
CA ASN A 55 -5.29 -17.15 4.63
C ASN A 55 -4.64 -15.83 5.15
N PRO A 56 -4.62 -15.61 6.48
CA PRO A 56 -4.17 -14.36 7.09
C PRO A 56 -2.68 -14.04 6.88
N GLU A 57 -1.88 -15.05 6.54
CA GLU A 57 -0.41 -15.00 6.57
C GLU A 57 0.23 -14.29 5.37
N LYS A 58 -0.55 -13.82 4.39
CA LYS A 58 0.01 -13.15 3.20
C LYS A 58 -0.77 -11.90 2.84
N VAL A 59 -0.68 -10.87 3.68
CA VAL A 59 -0.97 -9.51 3.22
C VAL A 59 0.09 -9.16 2.17
N HIS A 60 -0.34 -8.90 0.94
CA HIS A 60 0.54 -8.48 -0.15
C HIS A 60 0.22 -7.05 -0.55
N ILE A 61 1.20 -6.16 -0.44
CA ILE A 61 1.09 -4.75 -0.84
C ILE A 61 2.14 -4.45 -1.91
N VAL A 62 1.68 -3.94 -3.06
CA VAL A 62 2.56 -3.40 -4.10
C VAL A 62 2.52 -1.87 -4.05
N PHE A 63 3.68 -1.26 -3.87
CA PHE A 63 3.84 0.18 -3.68
C PHE A 63 4.54 0.81 -4.88
N TYR A 64 3.81 1.64 -5.60
CA TYR A 64 4.23 2.34 -6.79
C TYR A 64 4.58 3.78 -6.48
N ILE A 65 5.79 4.21 -6.82
CA ILE A 65 6.25 5.58 -6.65
C ILE A 65 7.27 5.94 -7.72
N SER A 66 7.30 7.19 -8.18
CA SER A 66 8.37 7.64 -9.08
C SER A 66 9.69 7.79 -8.32
N LYS A 67 10.82 7.55 -8.97
CA LYS A 67 12.15 7.69 -8.34
C LYS A 67 12.35 9.04 -7.64
N SER A 68 11.98 10.15 -8.30
CA SER A 68 12.08 11.51 -7.72
C SER A 68 11.33 11.65 -6.39
N LEU A 69 10.06 11.23 -6.34
CA LEU A 69 9.27 11.24 -5.11
C LEU A 69 9.81 10.27 -4.03
N TYR A 70 10.39 9.15 -4.43
CA TYR A 70 10.99 8.20 -3.50
C TYR A 70 12.27 8.75 -2.85
N ASP A 71 13.10 9.42 -3.64
CA ASP A 71 14.34 10.05 -3.16
C ASP A 71 14.03 11.17 -2.15
N GLU A 72 12.95 11.91 -2.36
CA GLU A 72 12.44 12.96 -1.48
C GLU A 72 11.65 12.44 -0.27
N MET A 73 11.36 11.14 -0.22
CA MET A 73 10.58 10.54 0.85
C MET A 73 11.36 10.59 2.17
N SER A 74 10.68 10.97 3.26
CA SER A 74 11.35 11.10 4.57
C SER A 74 11.91 9.77 5.06
N ILE A 75 12.95 9.84 5.90
CA ILE A 75 13.56 8.67 6.54
C ILE A 75 12.49 7.88 7.30
N ASN A 76 11.63 8.54 8.08
CA ASN A 76 10.54 7.89 8.82
C ASN A 76 9.61 7.06 7.92
N ALA A 77 9.34 7.52 6.70
CA ALA A 77 8.51 6.77 5.77
C ALA A 77 9.24 5.53 5.23
N LYS A 78 10.56 5.62 4.99
CA LYS A 78 11.39 4.48 4.55
C LYS A 78 11.50 3.44 5.68
N GLU A 79 11.80 3.88 6.90
CA GLU A 79 11.85 3.03 8.09
C GLU A 79 10.50 2.37 8.39
N PHE A 80 9.39 3.08 8.17
CA PHE A 80 8.06 2.50 8.31
C PHE A 80 7.80 1.37 7.30
N LEU A 81 8.24 1.51 6.05
CA LEU A 81 8.13 0.44 5.05
C LEU A 81 8.94 -0.79 5.45
N GLU A 82 10.18 -0.58 5.90
CA GLU A 82 11.06 -1.64 6.39
C GLU A 82 10.46 -2.34 7.61
N PHE A 83 9.86 -1.58 8.53
CA PHE A 83 9.14 -2.13 9.69
C PHE A 83 7.94 -2.99 9.25
N CYS A 84 7.10 -2.51 8.32
CA CYS A 84 5.97 -3.28 7.82
C CYS A 84 6.40 -4.61 7.18
N GLN A 85 7.49 -4.59 6.41
CA GLN A 85 8.03 -5.79 5.76
C GLN A 85 8.66 -6.77 6.76
N SER A 86 9.41 -6.26 7.74
CA SER A 86 10.20 -7.09 8.66
C SER A 86 9.40 -7.64 9.84
N CYS A 87 8.42 -6.89 10.33
CA CYS A 87 7.74 -7.19 11.59
C CYS A 87 6.28 -7.64 11.42
N MET A 88 5.60 -7.24 10.35
CA MET A 88 4.15 -7.52 10.20
C MET A 88 3.82 -8.68 9.27
N GLY A 89 4.83 -9.40 8.75
CA GLY A 89 4.61 -10.50 7.80
C GLY A 89 3.94 -10.05 6.49
N ILE A 90 4.05 -8.77 6.16
CA ILE A 90 3.52 -8.21 4.92
C ILE A 90 4.54 -8.46 3.81
N LYS A 91 4.12 -9.11 2.73
CA LYS A 91 4.89 -9.10 1.49
C LYS A 91 4.78 -7.69 0.91
N PHE A 92 5.89 -6.96 0.90
CA PHE A 92 5.94 -5.60 0.36
C PHE A 92 6.77 -5.59 -0.92
N GLU A 93 6.19 -5.09 -2.01
CA GLU A 93 6.87 -4.93 -3.30
C GLU A 93 6.96 -3.44 -3.65
N LEU A 94 8.17 -2.88 -3.58
CA LEU A 94 8.44 -1.52 -4.05
C LEU A 94 8.68 -1.53 -5.57
N VAL A 95 7.85 -0.78 -6.31
CA VAL A 95 7.98 -0.59 -7.74
C VAL A 95 8.28 0.88 -8.02
N LEU A 96 9.54 1.15 -8.39
CA LEU A 96 9.94 2.47 -8.88
C LEU A 96 9.48 2.63 -10.32
N ILE A 97 8.64 3.65 -10.56
CA ILE A 97 8.16 3.98 -11.90
C ILE A 97 9.08 5.06 -12.49
N GLU A 98 9.57 4.84 -13.71
CA GLU A 98 10.17 5.90 -14.50
C GLU A 98 9.05 6.81 -15.03
N MET A 99 9.13 8.10 -14.70
CA MET A 99 8.23 9.14 -15.20
C MET A 99 8.95 10.02 -16.19
#